data_AF-R9AGE0-F1
#
_entry.id   AF-R9AGE0-F1
#
_cell.length_a   1.000
_cell.length_b   1.000
_cell.length_c   1.000
_cell.angle_alpha   90.00
_cell.angle_beta   90.00
_cell.angle_gamma   90.00
#
_symmetry.space_group_name_H-M   'P 1'
#
loop_
_entity.id
_entity.type
_entity.pdbx_description
1 polymer ?
#
loop_
_entity_poly.entity_id
_entity_poly.type
_entity_poly.pdbx_seq_one_letter_code
_entity_poly.pdbx_strand_id
1 'polypeptide(L)'
;MSGNQALEQHPFDFVDIHLTKPGSSFQWAVYSFFGASGIAALFLVYFSKRYVRGLWALAFVIFHISFITYYLLASGLGWVAIEAQWPRDDSLEFGGTRQINYPRFVQQILVSPVYLLVLLLGTGANVEIILFGMFTQIYFWVCMLLAALISDQYKWGLFTMGVVLEFNVWAVLLYQGTQALGSRGNIVQTGTYYAAAGWYLIIYLLYIIAAGVSELGNVITVTAEAVFYGVLDLCIQVVLMFVYIPIFASYVPGVGSRGAALEGQELGNQGVSQPYTLPRKEVPSATPTTGIQAQSQFQQYQPPPSQIPQPQQYQQTQPLPPQQEAQQEKVTMPT
;
A
#
# COMPACT_ATOMS: atom_id res chain seq x y z
N MET A 1 -24.12 30.16 -21.74
CA MET A 1 -23.55 29.08 -22.57
C MET A 1 -23.70 27.79 -21.75
N SER A 2 -24.39 26.79 -22.27
CA SER A 2 -24.65 25.52 -21.57
C SER A 2 -23.91 24.41 -22.28
N GLY A 3 -22.92 23.81 -21.62
CA GLY A 3 -22.09 22.74 -22.19
C GLY A 3 -20.73 22.65 -21.50
N ASN A 4 -20.00 21.57 -21.74
CA ASN A 4 -18.63 21.43 -21.26
C ASN A 4 -17.70 22.39 -22.01
N GLN A 5 -17.17 23.37 -21.28
CA GLN A 5 -16.24 24.39 -21.79
C GLN A 5 -14.80 24.19 -21.27
N ALA A 6 -14.51 23.08 -20.58
CA ALA A 6 -13.22 22.87 -19.93
C ALA A 6 -12.06 22.98 -20.93
N LEU A 7 -12.19 22.33 -22.09
CA LEU A 7 -11.16 22.36 -23.14
C LEU A 7 -11.12 23.70 -23.91
N GLU A 8 -12.14 24.55 -23.79
CA GLU A 8 -12.09 25.92 -24.34
C GLU A 8 -11.31 26.85 -23.40
N GLN A 9 -11.38 26.61 -22.09
CA GLN A 9 -10.63 27.35 -21.08
C GLN A 9 -9.16 26.92 -21.02
N HIS A 10 -8.86 25.67 -21.37
CA HIS A 10 -7.53 25.09 -21.38
C HIS A 10 -7.23 24.45 -22.75
N PRO A 11 -6.88 25.27 -23.76
CA PRO A 11 -6.58 24.79 -25.10
C PRO A 11 -5.25 24.02 -25.18
N PHE A 12 -5.12 23.17 -26.18
CA PHE A 12 -3.93 22.35 -26.45
C PHE A 12 -3.10 23.00 -27.58
N ASP A 13 -2.34 24.05 -27.25
CA ASP A 13 -1.67 24.90 -28.27
C ASP A 13 -0.45 24.24 -28.95
N PHE A 14 0.04 23.11 -28.44
CA PHE A 14 1.27 22.44 -28.91
C PHE A 14 1.15 20.91 -28.99
N VAL A 15 -0.04 20.38 -29.29
CA VAL A 15 -0.31 18.94 -29.43
C VAL A 15 -1.26 18.71 -30.60
N ASP A 16 -0.90 17.79 -31.49
CA ASP A 16 -1.77 17.39 -32.59
C ASP A 16 -2.87 16.40 -32.14
N ILE A 17 -2.48 15.36 -31.40
CA ILE A 17 -3.37 14.27 -31.00
C ILE A 17 -3.82 14.50 -29.57
N HIS A 18 -4.95 15.18 -29.40
CA HIS A 18 -5.46 15.64 -28.11
C HIS A 18 -6.88 15.12 -27.76
N LEU A 19 -7.28 15.35 -26.51
CA LEU A 19 -8.61 15.02 -26.00
C LEU A 19 -9.69 15.88 -26.68
N THR A 20 -10.84 15.28 -27.00
CA THR A 20 -12.00 15.98 -27.57
C THR A 20 -13.06 16.29 -26.52
N LYS A 21 -13.96 17.24 -26.82
CA LYS A 21 -15.09 17.62 -25.93
C LYS A 21 -15.95 16.42 -25.48
N PRO A 22 -16.32 15.45 -26.34
CA PRO A 22 -17.02 14.25 -25.89
C PRO A 22 -16.22 13.42 -24.87
N GLY A 23 -14.90 13.27 -25.07
CA GLY A 23 -14.03 12.55 -24.13
C GLY A 23 -13.96 13.20 -22.75
N SER A 24 -13.78 14.52 -22.72
CA SER A 24 -13.81 15.30 -21.47
C SER A 24 -15.18 15.21 -20.78
N SER A 25 -16.29 15.26 -21.54
CA SER A 25 -17.65 15.13 -20.97
C SER A 25 -17.88 13.76 -20.34
N PHE A 26 -17.35 12.69 -20.95
CA PHE A 26 -17.37 11.35 -20.35
C PHE A 26 -16.55 11.31 -19.04
N GLN A 27 -15.37 11.91 -19.02
CA GLN A 27 -14.54 11.97 -17.80
C GLN A 27 -15.23 12.76 -16.67
N TRP A 28 -16.00 13.80 -16.98
CA TRP A 28 -16.85 14.50 -16.00
C TRP A 28 -17.95 13.60 -15.40
N ALA A 29 -18.52 12.70 -16.21
CA ALA A 29 -19.47 11.71 -15.71
C ALA A 29 -18.80 10.72 -14.75
N VAL A 30 -17.62 10.21 -15.12
CA VAL A 30 -16.82 9.30 -14.28
C VAL A 30 -16.37 9.99 -12.97
N TYR A 31 -15.93 11.24 -13.05
CA TYR A 31 -15.63 12.10 -11.90
C TYR A 31 -16.82 12.15 -10.91
N SER A 32 -18.01 12.46 -11.42
CA SER A 32 -19.22 12.57 -10.61
C SER A 32 -19.56 11.24 -9.94
N PHE A 33 -19.39 10.14 -10.66
CA PHE A 33 -19.61 8.79 -10.15
C PHE A 33 -18.65 8.43 -9.01
N PHE A 34 -17.35 8.75 -9.15
CA PHE A 34 -16.37 8.54 -8.08
C PHE A 34 -16.60 9.44 -6.88
N GLY A 35 -17.05 10.68 -7.09
CA GLY A 35 -17.47 11.57 -6.01
C GLY A 35 -18.62 10.99 -5.19
N ALA A 36 -19.68 10.53 -5.86
CA ALA A 36 -20.82 9.88 -5.21
C ALA A 36 -20.41 8.59 -4.48
N SER A 37 -19.58 7.77 -5.12
CA SER A 37 -19.06 6.52 -4.54
C SER A 37 -18.17 6.78 -3.32
N GLY A 38 -17.36 7.83 -3.35
CA GLY A 38 -16.54 8.28 -2.22
C GLY A 38 -17.38 8.71 -1.03
N ILE A 39 -18.46 9.47 -1.25
CA ILE A 39 -19.40 9.86 -0.19
C ILE A 39 -20.08 8.62 0.41
N ALA A 40 -20.51 7.67 -0.44
CA ALA A 40 -21.11 6.42 0.02
C ALA A 40 -20.12 5.57 0.85
N ALA A 41 -18.87 5.44 0.40
CA ALA A 41 -17.82 4.75 1.14
C ALA A 41 -17.53 5.44 2.48
N LEU A 42 -17.47 6.78 2.52
CA LEU A 42 -17.28 7.55 3.75
C LEU A 42 -18.41 7.31 4.74
N PHE A 43 -19.66 7.31 4.27
CA PHE A 43 -20.80 6.93 5.10
C PHE A 43 -20.60 5.51 5.67
N LEU A 44 -20.25 4.54 4.83
CA LEU A 44 -20.02 3.18 5.28
C LEU A 44 -18.85 3.04 6.27
N VAL A 45 -17.85 3.92 6.25
CA VAL A 45 -16.80 3.95 7.29
C VAL A 45 -17.40 4.23 8.67
N TYR A 46 -18.32 5.18 8.78
CA TYR A 46 -18.90 5.56 10.07
C TYR A 46 -19.99 4.60 10.56
N PHE A 47 -20.74 3.98 9.65
CA PHE A 47 -21.89 3.14 9.99
C PHE A 47 -21.61 1.63 9.98
N SER A 48 -20.47 1.19 9.44
CA SER A 48 -20.10 -0.23 9.42
C SER A 48 -19.42 -0.70 10.71
N LYS A 49 -19.49 -2.01 10.96
CA LYS A 49 -18.85 -2.68 12.10
C LYS A 49 -17.31 -2.50 12.06
N ARG A 50 -16.67 -2.52 13.23
CA ARG A 50 -15.21 -2.25 13.40
C ARG A 50 -14.32 -3.09 12.47
N TYR A 51 -14.67 -4.34 12.19
CA TYR A 51 -13.84 -5.26 11.39
C TYR A 51 -13.89 -5.02 9.88
N VAL A 52 -14.93 -4.37 9.35
CA VAL A 52 -15.05 -4.01 7.91
C VAL A 52 -14.77 -2.53 7.65
N ARG A 53 -14.78 -1.71 8.71
CA ARG A 53 -14.51 -0.28 8.64
C ARG A 53 -13.19 0.05 7.97
N GLY A 54 -12.14 -0.76 8.21
CA GLY A 54 -10.84 -0.59 7.55
C GLY A 54 -10.92 -0.74 6.02
N LEU A 55 -11.68 -1.72 5.52
CA LEU A 55 -11.88 -1.93 4.09
C LEU A 55 -12.65 -0.77 3.44
N TRP A 56 -13.68 -0.25 4.11
CA TRP A 56 -14.39 0.94 3.64
C TRP A 56 -13.53 2.20 3.67
N ALA A 57 -12.59 2.31 4.62
CA ALA A 57 -11.64 3.43 4.66
C ALA A 57 -10.67 3.37 3.47
N LEU A 58 -10.18 2.18 3.12
CA LEU A 58 -9.40 1.97 1.90
C LEU A 58 -10.22 2.30 0.64
N ALA A 59 -11.48 1.86 0.59
CA ALA A 59 -12.40 2.21 -0.50
C ALA A 59 -12.60 3.72 -0.66
N PHE A 60 -12.76 4.44 0.46
CA PHE A 60 -12.84 5.90 0.45
C PHE A 60 -11.58 6.54 -0.12
N VAL A 61 -10.39 6.09 0.30
CA VAL A 61 -9.11 6.60 -0.22
C VAL A 61 -9.00 6.35 -1.73
N ILE A 62 -9.33 5.14 -2.19
CA ILE A 62 -9.34 4.79 -3.62
C ILE A 62 -10.23 5.75 -4.42
N PHE A 63 -11.50 5.89 -4.01
CA PHE A 63 -12.46 6.74 -4.71
C PHE A 63 -12.06 8.22 -4.67
N HIS A 64 -11.45 8.68 -3.58
CA HIS A 64 -11.03 10.07 -3.46
C HIS A 64 -9.83 10.39 -4.35
N ILE A 65 -8.85 9.48 -4.46
CA ILE A 65 -7.73 9.63 -5.41
C ILE A 65 -8.28 9.66 -6.84
N SER A 66 -9.18 8.75 -7.20
CA SER A 66 -9.80 8.75 -8.53
C SER A 66 -10.65 9.99 -8.77
N PHE A 67 -11.39 10.48 -7.79
CA PHE A 67 -12.13 11.74 -7.89
C PHE A 67 -11.22 12.92 -8.27
N ILE A 68 -10.07 13.06 -7.59
CA ILE A 68 -9.11 14.12 -7.90
C ILE A 68 -8.49 13.93 -9.30
N THR A 69 -8.12 12.70 -9.65
CA THR A 69 -7.54 12.42 -10.97
C THR A 69 -8.52 12.71 -12.10
N TYR A 70 -9.77 12.25 -12.00
CA TYR A 70 -10.76 12.50 -13.03
C TYR A 70 -11.14 13.98 -13.14
N TYR A 71 -11.03 14.76 -12.05
CA TYR A 71 -11.15 16.21 -12.12
C TYR A 71 -10.06 16.83 -13.01
N LEU A 72 -8.79 16.43 -12.82
CA LEU A 72 -7.68 16.91 -13.64
C LEU A 72 -7.84 16.49 -15.10
N LEU A 73 -8.16 15.21 -15.33
CA LEU A 73 -8.33 14.69 -16.69
C LEU A 73 -9.49 15.36 -17.43
N ALA A 74 -10.65 15.48 -16.79
CA ALA A 74 -11.84 16.07 -17.40
C ALA A 74 -11.67 17.57 -17.65
N SER A 75 -10.91 18.27 -16.80
CA SER A 75 -10.58 19.68 -17.00
C SER A 75 -9.53 19.93 -18.09
N GLY A 76 -8.92 18.88 -18.65
CA GLY A 76 -7.84 19.01 -19.63
C GLY A 76 -6.51 19.42 -19.01
N LEU A 77 -6.32 19.16 -17.70
CA LEU A 77 -5.11 19.48 -16.95
C LEU A 77 -4.26 18.22 -16.72
N GLY A 78 -2.96 18.44 -16.45
CA GLY A 78 -2.03 17.35 -16.15
C GLY A 78 -1.77 16.48 -17.36
N TRP A 79 -1.21 17.05 -18.41
CA TRP A 79 -0.79 16.31 -19.59
C TRP A 79 0.62 16.72 -20.00
N VAL A 80 1.24 15.88 -20.81
CA VAL A 80 2.52 16.15 -21.45
C VAL A 80 2.45 15.77 -22.93
N ALA A 81 3.07 16.57 -23.78
CA ALA A 81 3.19 16.28 -25.21
C ALA A 81 4.42 15.39 -25.43
N ILE A 82 4.22 14.22 -26.02
CA ILE A 82 5.30 13.31 -26.44
C ILE A 82 5.11 12.98 -27.92
N GLU A 83 6.20 13.00 -28.68
CA GLU A 83 6.17 12.62 -30.10
C GLU A 83 5.75 11.15 -30.25
N ALA A 84 4.71 10.90 -31.06
CA ALA A 84 4.28 9.55 -31.32
C ALA A 84 5.30 8.84 -32.21
N GLN A 85 5.75 7.66 -31.79
CA GLN A 85 6.68 6.84 -32.60
C GLN A 85 6.10 6.49 -33.97
N TRP A 86 4.79 6.29 -34.02
CA TRP A 86 4.05 5.96 -35.24
C TRP A 86 2.96 7.00 -35.48
N PRO A 87 3.28 8.12 -36.14
CA PRO A 87 2.27 9.02 -36.66
C PRO A 87 1.45 8.25 -37.72
N ARG A 88 0.12 8.40 -37.67
CA ARG A 88 -0.82 7.71 -38.58
C ARG A 88 -1.52 8.65 -39.55
N ASP A 89 -1.24 9.94 -39.43
CA ASP A 89 -1.82 10.99 -40.26
C ASP A 89 -0.67 11.87 -40.74
N ASP A 90 -0.67 12.20 -42.02
CA ASP A 90 0.38 13.00 -42.65
C ASP A 90 0.09 14.52 -42.52
N SER A 91 -1.10 14.91 -42.02
CA SER A 91 -1.50 16.32 -41.82
C SER A 91 -1.16 16.88 -40.43
N LEU A 92 -0.25 16.26 -39.68
CA LEU A 92 0.07 16.64 -38.30
C LEU A 92 1.10 17.78 -38.29
N GLU A 93 0.81 18.88 -37.59
CA GLU A 93 1.60 20.12 -37.62
C GLU A 93 2.78 20.10 -36.63
N PHE A 94 2.65 19.36 -35.53
CA PHE A 94 3.66 19.25 -34.47
C PHE A 94 4.37 17.88 -34.47
N GLY A 95 4.63 17.31 -35.66
CA GLY A 95 5.33 16.04 -35.79
C GLY A 95 4.53 14.83 -35.29
N GLY A 96 3.22 14.98 -35.08
CA GLY A 96 2.37 13.94 -34.54
C GLY A 96 2.52 13.76 -33.03
N THR A 97 2.72 14.87 -32.32
CA THR A 97 2.75 14.85 -30.85
C THR A 97 1.41 14.44 -30.27
N ARG A 98 1.48 13.55 -29.27
CA ARG A 98 0.33 12.97 -28.60
C ARG A 98 0.25 13.45 -27.15
N GLN A 99 -0.96 13.78 -26.73
CA GLN A 99 -1.27 14.05 -25.33
C GLN A 99 -1.13 12.77 -24.50
N ILE A 100 -0.22 12.78 -23.53
CA ILE A 100 -0.10 11.73 -22.50
C ILE A 100 -0.64 12.28 -21.18
N ASN A 101 -1.70 11.65 -20.68
CA ASN A 101 -2.38 12.05 -19.46
C ASN A 101 -1.75 11.39 -18.23
N TYR A 102 -0.62 11.91 -17.76
CA TYR A 102 0.15 11.32 -16.66
C TYR A 102 -0.60 11.14 -15.32
N PRO A 103 -1.63 11.94 -14.94
CA PRO A 103 -2.40 11.75 -13.70
C PRO A 103 -3.03 10.35 -13.60
N ARG A 104 -3.35 9.71 -14.73
CA ARG A 104 -3.84 8.33 -14.76
C ARG A 104 -2.83 7.35 -14.19
N PHE A 105 -1.58 7.47 -14.59
CA PHE A 105 -0.51 6.61 -14.09
C PHE A 105 -0.27 6.89 -12.61
N VAL A 106 -0.27 8.17 -12.19
CA VAL A 106 -0.14 8.55 -10.77
C VAL A 106 -1.28 7.97 -9.93
N GLN A 107 -2.52 8.04 -10.41
CA GLN A 107 -3.66 7.38 -9.77
C GLN A 107 -3.37 5.90 -9.57
N GLN A 108 -2.98 5.22 -10.63
CA GLN A 108 -2.77 3.78 -10.56
C GLN A 108 -1.58 3.39 -9.69
N ILE A 109 -0.48 4.15 -9.67
CA ILE A 109 0.64 3.95 -8.73
C ILE A 109 0.15 3.94 -7.28
N LEU A 110 -0.78 4.83 -6.93
CA LEU A 110 -1.30 4.94 -5.57
C LEU A 110 -2.38 3.91 -5.25
N VAL A 111 -3.27 3.66 -6.21
CA VAL A 111 -4.51 2.92 -5.99
C VAL A 111 -4.35 1.41 -6.22
N SER A 112 -3.56 1.01 -7.23
CA SER A 112 -3.32 -0.40 -7.54
C SER A 112 -2.73 -1.23 -6.39
N PRO A 113 -1.74 -0.78 -5.59
CA PRO A 113 -1.29 -1.56 -4.44
C PRO A 113 -2.40 -1.72 -3.38
N VAL A 114 -3.35 -0.77 -3.31
CA VAL A 114 -4.48 -0.87 -2.37
C VAL A 114 -5.49 -1.93 -2.83
N TYR A 115 -5.67 -2.13 -4.14
CA TYR A 115 -6.48 -3.24 -4.65
C TYR A 115 -5.91 -4.59 -4.22
N LEU A 116 -4.59 -4.77 -4.37
CA LEU A 116 -3.90 -5.99 -3.93
C LEU A 116 -3.99 -6.15 -2.41
N LEU A 117 -3.81 -5.07 -1.66
CA LEU A 117 -3.98 -5.10 -0.20
C LEU A 117 -5.37 -5.63 0.19
N VAL A 118 -6.43 -5.15 -0.45
CA VAL A 118 -7.81 -5.60 -0.17
C VAL A 118 -7.99 -7.10 -0.48
N LEU A 119 -7.50 -7.57 -1.63
CA LEU A 119 -7.59 -8.98 -2.03
C LEU A 119 -6.77 -9.91 -1.12
N LEU A 120 -5.53 -9.53 -0.82
CA LEU A 120 -4.61 -10.34 -0.01
C LEU A 120 -4.97 -10.32 1.47
N LEU A 121 -5.47 -9.19 1.99
CA LEU A 121 -6.02 -9.13 3.35
C LEU A 121 -7.26 -10.04 3.46
N GLY A 122 -8.06 -10.14 2.40
CA GLY A 122 -9.19 -11.06 2.32
C GLY A 122 -8.81 -12.53 2.46
N THR A 123 -7.61 -12.93 2.02
CA THR A 123 -7.10 -14.30 2.18
C THR A 123 -6.35 -14.52 3.49
N GLY A 124 -6.02 -13.44 4.21
CA GLY A 124 -5.13 -13.50 5.38
C GLY A 124 -3.70 -13.84 5.01
N ALA A 125 -3.21 -13.34 3.86
CA ALA A 125 -1.83 -13.48 3.43
C ALA A 125 -0.85 -12.91 4.47
N ASN A 126 0.37 -13.45 4.51
CA ASN A 126 1.41 -12.91 5.37
C ASN A 126 1.83 -11.51 4.88
N VAL A 127 2.27 -10.68 5.82
CA VAL A 127 2.61 -9.27 5.55
C VAL A 127 3.73 -9.16 4.51
N GLU A 128 4.68 -10.10 4.48
CA GLU A 128 5.78 -10.08 3.52
C GLU A 128 5.28 -10.24 2.07
N ILE A 129 4.30 -11.13 1.85
CA ILE A 129 3.68 -11.36 0.54
C ILE A 129 2.84 -10.15 0.12
N ILE A 130 2.12 -9.55 1.08
CA ILE A 130 1.33 -8.33 0.85
C ILE A 130 2.25 -7.20 0.39
N LEU A 131 3.31 -6.92 1.15
CA LEU A 131 4.26 -5.85 0.83
C LEU A 131 4.95 -6.13 -0.51
N PHE A 132 5.40 -7.36 -0.75
CA PHE A 132 6.01 -7.74 -2.01
C PHE A 132 5.06 -7.48 -3.20
N GLY A 133 3.81 -7.93 -3.12
CA GLY A 133 2.81 -7.67 -4.16
C GLY A 133 2.55 -6.18 -4.38
N MET A 134 2.39 -5.40 -3.29
CA MET A 134 2.16 -3.95 -3.36
C MET A 134 3.31 -3.20 -4.03
N PHE A 135 4.56 -3.47 -3.64
CA PHE A 135 5.73 -2.81 -4.24
C PHE A 135 5.97 -3.25 -5.69
N THR A 136 5.72 -4.52 -6.02
CA THR A 136 5.76 -5.00 -7.42
C THR A 136 4.71 -4.27 -8.27
N GLN A 137 3.51 -4.02 -7.73
CA GLN A 137 2.45 -3.28 -8.43
C GLN A 137 2.80 -1.80 -8.66
N ILE A 138 3.41 -1.15 -7.66
CA ILE A 138 3.96 0.21 -7.81
C ILE A 138 5.00 0.21 -8.94
N TYR A 139 5.92 -0.75 -8.93
CA TYR A 139 6.98 -0.83 -9.92
C TYR A 139 6.43 -1.05 -11.33
N PHE A 140 5.41 -1.91 -11.49
CA PHE A 140 4.69 -2.07 -12.76
C PHE A 140 4.23 -0.73 -13.32
N TRP A 141 3.47 0.05 -12.55
CA TRP A 141 2.93 1.32 -13.03
C TRP A 141 3.99 2.40 -13.26
N VAL A 142 5.10 2.37 -12.51
CA VAL A 142 6.26 3.24 -12.78
C VAL A 142 6.88 2.88 -14.14
N CYS A 143 7.08 1.59 -14.45
CA CYS A 143 7.55 1.17 -15.77
C CYS A 143 6.60 1.62 -16.89
N MET A 144 5.29 1.50 -16.68
CA MET A 144 4.29 1.93 -17.66
C MET A 144 4.30 3.44 -17.90
N LEU A 145 4.44 4.24 -16.83
CA LEU A 145 4.58 5.69 -16.94
C LEU A 145 5.85 6.08 -17.71
N LEU A 146 6.98 5.50 -17.34
CA LEU A 146 8.26 5.80 -17.99
C LEU A 146 8.23 5.37 -19.46
N ALA A 147 7.61 4.23 -19.79
CA ALA A 147 7.41 3.81 -21.17
C ALA A 147 6.56 4.82 -21.97
N ALA A 148 5.48 5.35 -21.38
CA ALA A 148 4.63 6.33 -22.04
C ALA A 148 5.32 7.69 -22.28
N LEU A 149 6.39 8.00 -21.53
CA LEU A 149 7.16 9.25 -21.67
C LEU A 149 8.33 9.16 -22.66
N ILE A 150 8.61 7.98 -23.22
CA ILE A 150 9.68 7.78 -24.18
C ILE A 150 9.10 7.79 -25.61
N SER A 151 9.67 8.62 -26.49
CA SER A 151 9.29 8.67 -27.91
C SER A 151 9.87 7.50 -28.72
N ASP A 152 11.06 7.01 -28.35
CA ASP A 152 11.83 5.99 -29.08
C ASP A 152 11.37 4.53 -28.82
N GLN A 153 11.85 3.58 -29.62
CA GLN A 153 11.55 2.15 -29.56
C GLN A 153 11.88 1.52 -28.19
N TYR A 154 12.82 2.11 -27.45
CA TYR A 154 13.21 1.66 -26.10
C TYR A 154 12.03 1.63 -25.11
N LYS A 155 10.94 2.34 -25.38
CA LYS A 155 9.70 2.28 -24.58
C LYS A 155 9.16 0.85 -24.42
N TRP A 156 9.32 0.01 -25.44
CA TRP A 156 8.84 -1.38 -25.43
C TRP A 156 9.63 -2.29 -24.48
N GLY A 157 10.89 -1.95 -24.20
CA GLY A 157 11.68 -2.63 -23.19
C GLY A 157 11.07 -2.45 -21.80
N LEU A 158 10.76 -1.21 -21.42
CA LEU A 158 10.11 -0.89 -20.15
C LEU A 158 8.69 -1.46 -20.05
N PHE A 159 7.93 -1.41 -21.14
CA PHE A 159 6.61 -2.05 -21.22
C PHE A 159 6.70 -3.55 -20.94
N THR A 160 7.62 -4.26 -21.59
CA THR A 160 7.78 -5.70 -21.41
C THR A 160 8.23 -6.04 -19.99
N MET A 161 9.17 -5.28 -19.42
CA MET A 161 9.57 -5.43 -18.02
C MET A 161 8.39 -5.21 -17.06
N GLY A 162 7.56 -4.20 -17.33
CA GLY A 162 6.30 -3.97 -16.62
C GLY A 162 5.38 -5.19 -16.69
N VAL A 163 5.07 -5.68 -17.88
CA VAL A 163 4.18 -6.84 -18.07
C VAL A 163 4.68 -8.08 -17.30
N VAL A 164 5.98 -8.31 -17.24
CA VAL A 164 6.56 -9.41 -16.42
C VAL A 164 6.29 -9.21 -14.93
N LEU A 165 6.36 -7.98 -14.42
CA LEU A 165 6.01 -7.66 -13.02
C LEU A 165 4.52 -7.91 -12.75
N GLU A 166 3.64 -7.57 -13.69
CA GLU A 166 2.20 -7.83 -13.55
C GLU A 166 1.92 -9.35 -13.53
N PHE A 167 2.60 -10.15 -14.36
CA PHE A 167 2.50 -11.60 -14.27
C PHE A 167 3.03 -12.18 -12.96
N ASN A 168 4.04 -11.54 -12.35
CA ASN A 168 4.49 -11.91 -11.00
C ASN A 168 3.38 -11.64 -9.96
N VAL A 169 2.69 -10.50 -10.04
CA VAL A 169 1.53 -10.20 -9.18
C VAL A 169 0.43 -11.25 -9.36
N TRP A 170 0.14 -11.65 -10.60
CA TRP A 170 -0.86 -12.70 -10.86
C TRP A 170 -0.45 -14.03 -10.25
N ALA A 171 0.83 -14.41 -10.35
CA ALA A 171 1.34 -15.62 -9.71
C ALA A 171 1.18 -15.55 -8.19
N VAL A 172 1.47 -14.40 -7.56
CA VAL A 172 1.26 -14.19 -6.11
C VAL A 172 -0.21 -14.33 -5.73
N LEU A 173 -1.14 -13.70 -6.46
CA LEU A 173 -2.58 -13.79 -6.20
C LEU A 173 -3.10 -15.23 -6.32
N LEU A 174 -2.71 -15.93 -7.38
CA LEU A 174 -3.15 -17.30 -7.62
C LEU A 174 -2.56 -18.28 -6.59
N TYR A 175 -1.27 -18.16 -6.26
CA TYR A 175 -0.61 -18.96 -5.22
C TYR A 175 -1.22 -18.72 -3.84
N GLN A 176 -1.50 -17.46 -3.49
CA GLN A 176 -2.14 -17.16 -2.22
C GLN A 176 -3.56 -17.75 -2.14
N GLY A 177 -4.27 -17.82 -3.27
CA GLY A 177 -5.54 -18.53 -3.39
C GLY A 177 -5.46 -20.00 -3.01
N THR A 178 -4.41 -20.71 -3.44
CA THR A 178 -4.24 -22.14 -3.14
C THR A 178 -3.90 -22.41 -1.67
N GLN A 179 -3.26 -21.47 -0.98
CA GLN A 179 -2.97 -21.58 0.45
C GLN A 179 -4.18 -21.22 1.33
N ALA A 180 -5.03 -20.30 0.89
CA ALA A 180 -6.31 -19.99 1.53
C ALA A 180 -7.27 -21.20 1.53
N LEU A 181 -7.21 -22.01 0.46
CA LEU A 181 -7.93 -23.29 0.28
C LEU A 181 -7.58 -24.36 1.34
N GLY A 182 -6.31 -24.46 1.74
CA GLY A 182 -5.81 -25.58 2.56
C GLY A 182 -6.06 -25.44 4.07
N SER A 183 -6.27 -24.22 4.58
CA SER A 183 -6.27 -23.97 6.04
C SER A 183 -7.59 -23.44 6.62
N ARG A 184 -8.54 -22.94 5.80
CA ARG A 184 -9.74 -22.21 6.29
C ARG A 184 -11.10 -22.64 5.71
N GLY A 185 -11.15 -23.68 4.87
CA GLY A 185 -12.31 -24.55 4.69
C GLY A 185 -13.70 -23.89 4.52
N ASN A 186 -13.94 -23.21 3.39
CA ASN A 186 -15.31 -23.05 2.84
C ASN A 186 -15.22 -22.87 1.32
N ILE A 187 -15.81 -23.81 0.56
CA ILE A 187 -15.74 -23.82 -0.91
C ILE A 187 -16.29 -22.52 -1.54
N VAL A 188 -17.25 -21.89 -0.88
CA VAL A 188 -17.88 -20.63 -1.32
C VAL A 188 -16.94 -19.43 -1.15
N GLN A 189 -16.17 -19.39 -0.06
CA GLN A 189 -15.18 -18.33 0.19
C GLN A 189 -14.04 -18.40 -0.81
N THR A 190 -13.55 -19.62 -1.06
CA THR A 190 -12.56 -19.89 -2.09
C THR A 190 -13.05 -19.47 -3.46
N GLY A 191 -14.26 -19.88 -3.86
CA GLY A 191 -14.84 -19.52 -5.16
C GLY A 191 -14.98 -18.02 -5.33
N THR A 192 -15.39 -17.31 -4.27
CA THR A 192 -15.49 -15.84 -4.28
C THR A 192 -14.12 -15.19 -4.46
N TYR A 193 -13.08 -15.67 -3.76
CA TYR A 193 -11.73 -15.13 -3.92
C TYR A 193 -11.23 -15.32 -5.35
N TYR A 194 -11.37 -16.51 -5.94
CA TYR A 194 -10.96 -16.74 -7.33
C TYR A 194 -11.77 -15.93 -8.32
N ALA A 195 -13.05 -15.67 -8.06
CA ALA A 195 -13.84 -14.76 -8.89
C ALA A 195 -13.29 -13.32 -8.83
N ALA A 196 -12.93 -12.83 -7.64
CA ALA A 196 -12.36 -11.49 -7.47
C ALA A 196 -10.94 -11.37 -8.05
N ALA A 197 -10.08 -12.37 -7.82
CA ALA A 197 -8.76 -12.45 -8.43
C ALA A 197 -8.86 -12.58 -9.95
N GLY A 198 -9.76 -13.43 -10.46
CA GLY A 198 -10.02 -13.56 -11.89
C GLY A 198 -10.50 -12.25 -12.52
N TRP A 199 -11.38 -11.52 -11.84
CA TRP A 199 -11.81 -10.18 -12.25
C TRP A 199 -10.62 -9.21 -12.32
N TYR A 200 -9.77 -9.18 -11.30
CA TYR A 200 -8.55 -8.39 -11.29
C TYR A 200 -7.66 -8.71 -12.50
N LEU A 201 -7.36 -10.00 -12.72
CA LEU A 201 -6.52 -10.47 -13.82
C LEU A 201 -7.07 -10.03 -15.19
N ILE A 202 -8.37 -10.21 -15.43
CA ILE A 202 -9.02 -9.82 -16.70
C ILE A 202 -8.91 -8.31 -16.90
N ILE A 203 -9.19 -7.51 -15.88
CA ILE A 203 -9.14 -6.06 -16.01
C ILE A 203 -7.69 -5.57 -16.22
N TYR A 204 -6.72 -6.11 -15.49
CA TYR A 204 -5.31 -5.73 -15.66
C TYR A 204 -4.73 -6.19 -17.00
N LEU A 205 -5.19 -7.32 -17.54
CA LEU A 205 -4.89 -7.70 -18.93
C LEU A 205 -5.41 -6.63 -19.91
N LEU A 206 -6.63 -6.12 -19.70
CA LEU A 206 -7.17 -5.04 -20.52
C LEU A 206 -6.42 -3.72 -20.33
N TYR A 207 -5.88 -3.40 -19.15
CA TYR A 207 -4.98 -2.26 -18.96
C TYR A 207 -3.69 -2.40 -19.76
N ILE A 208 -3.07 -3.58 -19.75
CA ILE A 208 -1.86 -3.85 -20.55
C ILE A 208 -2.16 -3.66 -22.04
N ILE A 209 -3.28 -4.19 -22.53
CA ILE A 209 -3.71 -4.03 -23.92
C ILE A 209 -3.97 -2.56 -24.22
N ALA A 210 -4.73 -1.86 -23.37
CA ALA A 210 -5.04 -0.45 -23.54
C ALA A 210 -3.76 0.38 -23.64
N ALA A 211 -2.77 0.15 -22.78
CA ALA A 211 -1.50 0.86 -22.84
C ALA A 211 -0.71 0.57 -24.11
N GLY A 212 -0.66 -0.70 -24.52
CA GLY A 212 0.00 -1.11 -25.76
C GLY A 212 -0.61 -0.45 -26.99
N VAL A 213 -1.94 -0.32 -27.06
CA VAL A 213 -2.63 0.26 -28.23
C VAL A 213 -2.80 1.78 -28.18
N SER A 214 -2.68 2.40 -27.00
CA SER A 214 -2.92 3.85 -26.84
C SER A 214 -1.65 4.66 -26.80
N GLU A 215 -0.97 4.79 -25.66
CA GLU A 215 0.20 5.66 -25.53
C GLU A 215 1.43 5.11 -26.27
N LEU A 216 1.59 3.78 -26.31
CA LEU A 216 2.76 3.16 -26.91
C LEU A 216 2.61 3.00 -28.43
N GLY A 217 1.56 2.28 -28.86
CA GLY A 217 1.34 1.93 -30.27
C GLY A 217 0.58 2.98 -31.10
N ASN A 218 0.09 4.05 -30.47
CA ASN A 218 -0.67 5.14 -31.09
C ASN A 218 -1.77 4.64 -32.05
N VAL A 219 -2.48 3.57 -31.68
CA VAL A 219 -3.56 2.95 -32.48
C VAL A 219 -4.89 3.67 -32.23
N ILE A 220 -5.17 3.98 -30.97
CA ILE A 220 -6.42 4.61 -30.55
C ILE A 220 -6.22 6.09 -30.20
N THR A 221 -7.24 6.89 -30.49
CA THR A 221 -7.24 8.33 -30.18
C THR A 221 -7.25 8.57 -28.66
N VAL A 222 -6.81 9.75 -28.20
CA VAL A 222 -6.84 10.14 -26.78
C VAL A 222 -8.26 10.08 -26.20
N THR A 223 -9.26 10.34 -27.03
CA THR A 223 -10.67 10.24 -26.63
C THR A 223 -11.10 8.80 -26.39
N ALA A 224 -10.73 7.88 -27.30
CA ALA A 224 -11.01 6.47 -27.12
C ALA A 224 -10.25 5.88 -25.93
N GLU A 225 -8.99 6.30 -25.72
CA GLU A 225 -8.19 5.99 -24.53
C GLU A 225 -8.90 6.44 -23.24
N ALA A 226 -9.38 7.69 -23.20
CA ALA A 226 -10.08 8.23 -22.05
C ALA A 226 -11.32 7.41 -21.67
N VAL A 227 -12.09 6.96 -22.68
CA VAL A 227 -13.26 6.10 -22.47
C VAL A 227 -12.84 4.71 -22.02
N PHE A 228 -11.86 4.09 -22.67
CA PHE A 228 -11.41 2.73 -22.38
C PHE A 228 -10.96 2.63 -20.91
N TYR A 229 -9.97 3.42 -20.50
CA TYR A 229 -9.51 3.37 -19.11
C TYR A 229 -10.56 3.82 -18.10
N GLY A 230 -11.46 4.74 -18.47
CA GLY A 230 -12.57 5.12 -17.60
C GLY A 230 -13.52 3.98 -17.31
N VAL A 231 -13.84 3.16 -18.31
CA VAL A 231 -14.62 1.94 -18.12
C VAL A 231 -13.85 0.94 -17.24
N LEU A 232 -12.55 0.76 -17.47
CA LEU A 232 -11.74 -0.14 -16.65
C LEU A 232 -11.68 0.29 -15.18
N ASP A 233 -11.47 1.59 -14.93
CA ASP A 233 -11.42 2.15 -13.57
C ASP A 233 -12.77 1.94 -12.85
N LEU A 234 -13.89 2.19 -13.53
CA LEU A 234 -15.23 1.92 -12.98
C LEU A 234 -15.40 0.42 -12.69
N CYS A 235 -15.07 -0.44 -13.64
CA CYS A 235 -15.20 -1.89 -13.49
C CYS A 235 -14.38 -2.44 -12.32
N ILE A 236 -13.13 -2.01 -12.14
CA ILE A 236 -12.31 -2.53 -11.05
C ILE A 236 -12.71 -1.94 -9.70
N GLN A 237 -12.88 -0.63 -9.61
CA GLN A 237 -13.13 0.01 -8.32
C GLN A 237 -14.53 -0.27 -7.80
N VAL A 238 -15.55 -0.23 -8.66
CA VAL A 238 -16.93 -0.48 -8.23
C VAL A 238 -17.11 -1.93 -7.83
N VAL A 239 -16.63 -2.87 -8.65
CA VAL A 239 -16.79 -4.29 -8.34
C VAL A 239 -15.95 -4.67 -7.12
N LEU A 240 -14.69 -4.23 -7.05
CA LEU A 240 -13.84 -4.59 -5.92
C LEU A 240 -14.32 -3.94 -4.60
N MET A 241 -14.84 -2.72 -4.62
CA MET A 241 -15.27 -2.06 -3.39
C MET A 241 -16.70 -2.42 -3.01
N PHE A 242 -17.67 -2.33 -3.93
CA PHE A 242 -19.09 -2.52 -3.59
C PHE A 242 -19.59 -3.95 -3.73
N VAL A 243 -18.87 -4.84 -4.44
CA VAL A 243 -19.26 -6.26 -4.54
C VAL A 243 -18.39 -7.11 -3.62
N TYR A 244 -17.06 -6.99 -3.72
CA TYR A 244 -16.16 -7.85 -2.95
C TYR A 244 -16.14 -7.55 -1.44
N ILE A 245 -16.14 -6.28 -1.01
CA ILE A 245 -16.12 -5.95 0.44
C ILE A 245 -17.37 -6.49 1.16
N PRO A 246 -18.62 -6.29 0.69
CA PRO A 246 -19.80 -6.83 1.36
C PRO A 246 -19.84 -8.36 1.38
N ILE A 247 -19.43 -9.00 0.29
CA ILE A 247 -19.37 -10.46 0.22
C ILE A 247 -18.34 -10.99 1.23
N PHE A 248 -17.14 -10.40 1.25
CA PHE A 248 -16.11 -10.71 2.25
C PHE A 248 -16.62 -10.48 3.68
N ALA A 249 -17.31 -9.37 3.94
CA ALA A 249 -17.89 -9.05 5.25
C ALA A 249 -18.90 -10.10 5.74
N SER A 250 -19.64 -10.73 4.82
CA SER A 250 -20.62 -11.79 5.13
C SER A 250 -19.97 -13.10 5.56
N TYR A 251 -18.76 -13.37 5.07
CA TYR A 251 -18.04 -14.62 5.26
C TYR A 251 -17.15 -14.66 6.50
N VAL A 252 -17.00 -13.54 7.19
CA VAL A 252 -16.17 -13.43 8.38
C VAL A 252 -17.04 -13.39 9.65
N PRO A 253 -17.54 -14.54 10.15
CA PRO A 253 -17.87 -14.64 11.56
C PRO A 253 -16.54 -14.76 12.31
N GLY A 254 -16.07 -13.66 12.91
CA GLY A 254 -15.13 -13.76 14.03
C GLY A 254 -13.69 -13.23 13.87
N VAL A 255 -13.30 -12.58 12.77
CA VAL A 255 -12.03 -11.79 12.79
C VAL A 255 -12.16 -10.60 13.74
N GLY A 256 -13.36 -10.02 13.83
CA GLY A 256 -13.71 -9.07 14.88
C GLY A 256 -13.95 -9.70 16.24
N SER A 257 -14.38 -10.97 16.32
CA SER A 257 -14.57 -11.65 17.61
C SER A 257 -13.24 -12.05 18.25
N ARG A 258 -12.18 -12.33 17.48
CA ARG A 258 -10.84 -12.60 18.05
C ARG A 258 -10.10 -11.31 18.38
N GLY A 259 -10.18 -10.27 17.54
CA GLY A 259 -9.60 -8.96 17.87
C GLY A 259 -10.30 -8.28 19.04
N ALA A 260 -11.63 -8.27 19.07
CA ALA A 260 -12.41 -7.73 20.18
C ALA A 260 -12.50 -8.66 21.39
N ALA A 261 -12.32 -9.99 21.25
CA ALA A 261 -12.11 -10.85 22.41
C ALA A 261 -10.70 -10.74 22.95
N LEU A 262 -9.66 -10.53 22.14
CA LEU A 262 -8.32 -10.21 22.65
C LEU A 262 -8.34 -8.85 23.36
N GLU A 263 -8.94 -7.83 22.76
CA GLU A 263 -9.08 -6.50 23.37
C GLU A 263 -10.05 -6.51 24.57
N GLY A 264 -11.13 -7.30 24.52
CA GLY A 264 -12.07 -7.52 25.61
C GLY A 264 -11.57 -8.46 26.71
N GLN A 265 -10.56 -9.29 26.42
CA GLN A 265 -9.83 -10.10 27.39
C GLN A 265 -8.67 -9.29 27.98
N GLU A 266 -8.06 -8.38 27.24
CA GLU A 266 -7.13 -7.37 27.78
C GLU A 266 -7.88 -6.38 28.69
N LEU A 267 -9.07 -5.89 28.28
CA LEU A 267 -9.93 -5.02 29.09
C LEU A 267 -10.67 -5.77 30.21
N GLY A 268 -11.04 -7.04 30.00
CA GLY A 268 -11.72 -7.89 30.97
C GLY A 268 -10.78 -8.46 32.03
N ASN A 269 -9.52 -8.72 31.68
CA ASN A 269 -8.48 -9.13 32.61
C ASN A 269 -7.82 -7.93 33.33
N GLN A 270 -8.13 -6.70 32.89
CA GLN A 270 -7.89 -5.46 33.65
C GLN A 270 -9.01 -5.11 34.65
N GLY A 271 -10.08 -5.93 34.72
CA GLY A 271 -11.23 -5.72 35.60
C GLY A 271 -11.18 -6.45 36.95
N VAL A 272 -10.12 -7.21 37.26
CA VAL A 272 -9.97 -7.92 38.54
C VAL A 272 -8.72 -7.41 39.27
N SER A 273 -8.92 -6.33 40.03
CA SER A 273 -8.18 -5.87 41.21
C SER A 273 -6.73 -6.36 41.43
N GLN A 274 -5.76 -5.55 41.02
CA GLN A 274 -4.53 -5.29 41.77
C GLN A 274 -4.13 -3.82 41.57
N PRO A 275 -4.03 -2.97 42.61
CA PRO A 275 -3.56 -1.61 42.44
C PRO A 275 -2.08 -1.62 42.04
N TYR A 276 -1.75 -1.08 40.87
CA TYR A 276 -0.37 -0.89 40.43
C TYR A 276 0.34 0.11 41.35
N THR A 277 1.08 -0.38 42.33
CA THR A 277 2.08 0.42 43.05
C THR A 277 3.35 0.47 42.20
N LEU A 278 3.79 1.68 41.84
CA LEU A 278 5.11 1.91 41.23
C LEU A 278 6.19 1.19 42.07
N PRO A 279 7.21 0.53 41.46
CA PRO A 279 8.30 -0.05 42.23
C PRO A 279 9.05 1.06 42.97
N ARG A 280 8.74 1.25 44.25
CA ARG A 280 9.53 2.06 45.16
C ARG A 280 10.83 1.31 45.37
N LYS A 281 11.96 1.91 44.99
CA LYS A 281 13.29 1.44 45.38
C LYS A 281 13.32 1.33 46.91
N GLU A 282 13.32 0.10 47.42
CA GLU A 282 13.36 -0.14 48.86
C GLU A 282 14.69 0.35 49.41
N VAL A 283 14.62 1.27 50.37
CA VAL A 283 15.72 1.60 51.25
C VAL A 283 15.69 0.56 52.37
N PRO A 284 16.80 -0.13 52.71
CA PRO A 284 16.74 -1.21 53.69
C PRO A 284 16.39 -0.63 55.07
N SER A 285 15.40 -1.21 55.75
CA SER A 285 15.13 -0.87 57.15
C SER A 285 14.64 -2.11 57.91
N ALA A 286 15.53 -2.54 58.82
CA ALA A 286 15.40 -3.37 60.02
C ALA A 286 14.12 -4.19 60.25
N THR A 287 14.29 -5.50 60.40
CA THR A 287 13.27 -6.44 60.89
C THR A 287 13.21 -6.44 62.42
N PRO A 288 12.03 -6.27 63.05
CA PRO A 288 11.77 -6.72 64.40
C PRO A 288 11.03 -8.06 64.42
N THR A 289 11.47 -8.87 65.37
CA THR A 289 11.17 -10.26 65.70
C THR A 289 9.70 -10.56 66.00
N THR A 290 9.14 -11.64 65.46
CA THR A 290 7.93 -12.29 65.99
C THR A 290 8.33 -13.41 66.94
N GLY A 291 7.82 -13.35 68.17
CA GLY A 291 8.10 -14.31 69.22
C GLY A 291 7.51 -15.70 68.96
N ILE A 292 8.30 -16.73 69.25
CA ILE A 292 7.80 -18.06 69.59
C ILE A 292 8.41 -18.41 70.95
N GLN A 293 7.55 -18.51 71.97
CA GLN A 293 7.93 -18.98 73.29
C GLN A 293 8.27 -20.47 73.24
N ALA A 294 9.34 -20.78 73.97
CA ALA A 294 10.11 -22.00 73.97
C ALA A 294 9.51 -23.13 74.81
N GLN A 295 9.94 -24.36 74.53
CA GLN A 295 10.40 -25.38 75.50
C GLN A 295 11.06 -26.53 74.68
N SER A 296 12.36 -26.50 74.45
CA SER A 296 13.47 -27.01 75.29
C SER A 296 13.60 -28.54 75.34
N GLN A 297 14.47 -29.10 74.48
CA GLN A 297 15.31 -30.24 74.84
C GLN A 297 16.76 -29.96 74.44
N PHE A 298 17.65 -30.12 75.41
CA PHE A 298 19.07 -29.81 75.36
C PHE A 298 19.85 -30.90 74.60
N GLN A 299 20.77 -30.49 73.72
CA GLN A 299 22.04 -31.19 73.60
C GLN A 299 23.16 -30.22 73.15
N GLN A 300 24.14 -30.05 74.03
CA GLN A 300 25.35 -29.24 73.82
C GLN A 300 26.28 -29.90 72.80
N TYR A 301 26.81 -29.11 71.85
CA TYR A 301 28.08 -29.41 71.22
C TYR A 301 28.83 -28.11 70.88
N GLN A 302 30.14 -28.12 71.13
CA GLN A 302 31.07 -26.98 71.09
C GLN A 302 31.93 -27.04 69.79
N PRO A 303 32.38 -25.91 69.21
CA PRO A 303 32.93 -25.83 67.85
C PRO A 303 34.45 -26.06 67.82
N PRO A 304 35.04 -26.23 66.61
CA PRO A 304 36.23 -25.43 66.25
C PRO A 304 36.29 -25.14 64.70
N PRO A 305 37.33 -24.47 64.13
CA PRO A 305 37.26 -23.04 63.84
C PRO A 305 37.61 -22.66 62.39
N SER A 306 37.41 -21.38 62.11
CA SER A 306 37.68 -20.57 60.92
C SER A 306 39.07 -20.70 60.26
N GLN A 307 39.08 -20.74 58.92
CA GLN A 307 40.20 -20.31 58.08
C GLN A 307 39.69 -19.30 57.03
N ILE A 308 40.28 -18.11 57.02
CA ILE A 308 39.99 -16.99 56.12
C ILE A 308 41.15 -16.89 55.11
N PRO A 309 40.88 -16.72 53.80
CA PRO A 309 41.86 -16.10 52.90
C PRO A 309 41.52 -14.63 52.56
N GLN A 310 42.57 -13.81 52.61
CA GLN A 310 42.64 -12.34 52.47
C GLN A 310 42.52 -11.80 51.03
N PRO A 311 42.36 -10.47 50.83
CA PRO A 311 41.98 -9.84 49.56
C PRO A 311 43.16 -9.56 48.60
N GLN A 312 42.90 -9.55 47.28
CA GLN A 312 43.83 -9.05 46.27
C GLN A 312 43.25 -7.88 45.46
N GLN A 313 44.18 -7.01 45.07
CA GLN A 313 44.04 -5.61 44.69
C GLN A 313 43.37 -5.36 43.33
N TYR A 314 42.66 -4.23 43.24
CA TYR A 314 42.39 -3.54 41.97
C TYR A 314 43.68 -2.88 41.48
N GLN A 315 44.21 -3.34 40.35
CA GLN A 315 45.30 -2.67 39.65
C GLN A 315 44.73 -1.67 38.64
N GLN A 316 45.19 -0.42 38.74
CA GLN A 316 44.87 0.69 37.86
C GLN A 316 45.34 0.44 36.41
N THR A 317 44.53 0.82 35.43
CA THR A 317 45.04 1.29 34.13
C THR A 317 44.39 2.63 33.79
N GLN A 318 45.26 3.61 33.58
CA GLN A 318 44.98 5.02 33.30
C GLN A 318 44.29 5.26 31.95
N PRO A 319 43.64 6.43 31.79
CA PRO A 319 43.20 6.94 30.50
C PRO A 319 44.37 7.53 29.69
N LEU A 320 44.37 7.34 28.37
CA LEU A 320 45.24 8.07 27.44
C LEU A 320 44.49 9.28 26.83
N PRO A 321 45.10 10.48 26.79
CA PRO A 321 44.46 11.77 26.49
C PRO A 321 44.35 12.10 24.97
N PRO A 322 43.58 13.14 24.60
CA PRO A 322 43.33 13.50 23.20
C PRO A 322 44.50 14.29 22.60
N GLN A 323 44.83 14.03 21.32
CA GLN A 323 45.70 14.89 20.51
C GLN A 323 45.07 15.18 19.13
N GLN A 324 44.63 16.43 19.04
CA GLN A 324 44.67 17.36 17.91
C GLN A 324 44.87 16.84 16.48
N GLU A 325 43.89 17.19 15.67
CA GLU A 325 44.01 17.59 14.26
C GLU A 325 45.20 18.54 14.04
N ALA A 326 46.04 18.24 13.03
CA ALA A 326 46.64 19.25 12.16
C ALA A 326 47.26 18.61 10.91
N GLN A 327 46.54 18.76 9.80
CA GLN A 327 47.00 19.27 8.51
C GLN A 327 48.25 18.69 7.78
N GLN A 328 47.98 18.44 6.49
CA GLN A 328 48.84 18.63 5.31
C GLN A 328 49.92 17.59 4.99
N GLU A 329 49.65 16.79 3.96
CA GLU A 329 50.60 16.74 2.83
C GLU A 329 49.83 16.62 1.50
N LYS A 330 50.04 17.64 0.65
CA LYS A 330 49.69 17.70 -0.77
C LYS A 330 51.00 17.43 -1.51
N VAL A 331 50.94 16.79 -2.70
CA VAL A 331 51.83 16.90 -3.89
C VAL A 331 52.09 15.51 -4.50
N THR A 332 51.42 15.13 -5.59
CA THR A 332 51.82 15.24 -7.03
C THR A 332 52.72 14.09 -7.52
N MET A 333 52.38 13.55 -8.71
CA MET A 333 53.15 12.55 -9.48
C MET A 333 54.58 13.04 -9.84
N PRO A 334 55.49 12.13 -10.26
CA PRO A 334 55.73 11.89 -11.69
C PRO A 334 56.00 10.39 -11.99
N THR A 335 56.04 9.83 -13.21
CA THR A 335 56.35 10.32 -14.56
C THR A 335 55.68 9.38 -15.57
#